data_AF-A0A2N1ME66-F1
#
_entry.id   AF-A0A2N1ME66-F1
#
_cell.length_a   1.000
_cell.length_b   1.000
_cell.length_c   1.000
_cell.angle_alpha   90.00
_cell.angle_beta   90.00
_cell.angle_gamma   90.00
#
_symmetry.space_group_name_H-M   'P 1'
#
loop_
_entity.id
_entity.type
_entity.pdbx_description
1 polymer ?
#
loop_
_entity_poly.entity_id
_entity_poly.type
_entity_poly.pdbx_seq_one_letter_code
_entity_poly.pdbx_strand_id
1 'polypeptide(L)' 'MNNTFSYPNWCGPSFGSSDLKLSVPGLYSTSTSYNFNICKQEYYEKKIRDTEDEFNIEEYEVFQLIRN' A
#
# COMPACT_ATOMS: atom_id res chain seq x y z
N MET A 1 -16.36 -14.24 19.28
CA MET A 1 -16.49 -14.44 17.82
C MET A 1 -15.98 -13.17 17.18
N ASN A 2 -14.76 -13.25 16.67
CA ASN A 2 -13.97 -12.10 16.29
C ASN A 2 -14.34 -11.86 14.83
N ASN A 3 -15.21 -10.89 14.57
CA ASN A 3 -15.54 -10.49 13.21
C ASN A 3 -14.31 -9.79 12.63
N THR A 4 -13.32 -10.57 12.21
CA THR A 4 -12.22 -10.11 11.36
C THR A 4 -12.88 -9.51 10.12
N PHE A 5 -12.83 -8.19 10.02
CA PHE A 5 -13.23 -7.45 8.83
C PHE A 5 -12.44 -8.01 7.65
N SER A 6 -13.07 -8.87 6.86
CA SER A 6 -12.54 -9.33 5.59
C SER A 6 -12.67 -8.17 4.60
N TYR A 7 -11.68 -7.29 4.60
CA TYR A 7 -11.51 -6.36 3.50
C TYR A 7 -11.02 -7.16 2.28
N PRO A 8 -11.70 -7.12 1.13
CA PRO A 8 -11.07 -7.52 -0.12
C PRO A 8 -10.12 -6.39 -0.55
N ASN A 9 -9.08 -6.13 0.25
CA ASN A 9 -8.20 -4.96 0.07
C ASN A 9 -7.05 -5.31 -0.85
N TRP A 10 -7.34 -5.28 -2.15
CA TRP A 10 -6.32 -5.29 -3.21
C TRP A 10 -5.31 -4.14 -3.08
N CYS A 11 -5.70 -3.10 -2.34
CA CYS A 11 -4.90 -1.92 -2.03
C CYS A 11 -4.66 -1.84 -0.52
N GLY A 12 -3.41 -1.64 -0.13
CA GLY A 12 -3.02 -1.20 1.19
C GLY A 12 -3.08 0.32 1.33
N PRO A 13 -2.41 0.87 2.36
CA PRO A 13 -2.25 2.30 2.51
C PRO A 13 -1.71 2.95 1.23
N SER A 14 -2.27 4.11 0.89
CA SER A 14 -1.82 4.91 -0.25
C SER A 14 -1.77 6.39 0.10
N PHE A 15 -0.92 7.12 -0.60
CA PHE A 15 -0.80 8.57 -0.54
C PHE A 15 -0.69 9.10 -1.97
N GLY A 16 -1.48 10.12 -2.30
CA GLY A 16 -1.73 10.47 -3.71
C GLY A 16 -2.39 9.32 -4.49
N SER A 17 -2.62 9.50 -5.78
CA SER A 17 -3.17 8.41 -6.62
C SER A 17 -2.10 7.36 -6.97
N SER A 18 -0.84 7.78 -6.99
CA SER A 18 0.35 7.00 -7.38
C SER A 18 1.63 7.43 -6.65
N ASP A 19 1.60 8.50 -5.82
CA ASP A 19 2.78 8.97 -5.07
C ASP A 19 3.33 7.90 -4.13
N LEU A 20 2.45 7.17 -3.46
CA LEU A 20 2.76 5.92 -2.79
C LEU A 20 1.53 5.03 -2.83
N LYS A 21 1.66 3.84 -3.40
CA LYS A 21 0.59 2.85 -3.41
C LYS A 21 1.15 1.49 -3.06
N LEU A 22 0.64 0.92 -1.96
CA LEU A 22 0.87 -0.46 -1.60
C LEU A 22 -0.29 -1.30 -2.14
N SER A 23 0.01 -2.40 -2.83
CA SER A 23 -1.04 -3.29 -3.36
C SER A 23 -0.59 -4.74 -3.39
N VAL A 24 -1.56 -5.63 -3.31
CA VAL A 24 -1.37 -7.07 -3.56
C VAL A 24 -1.63 -7.36 -5.04
N PRO A 25 -1.12 -8.48 -5.59
CA PRO A 25 -1.37 -8.84 -6.98
C PRO A 25 -2.88 -9.12 -7.18
N GLY A 26 -3.39 -8.88 -8.39
CA GLY A 26 -4.84 -8.77 -8.68
C GLY A 26 -5.69 -10.03 -8.44
N LEU A 27 -6.94 -9.98 -8.90
CA LEU A 27 -8.13 -10.80 -8.55
C LEU A 27 -7.97 -12.30 -8.21
N TYR A 28 -6.91 -12.97 -8.67
CA TYR A 28 -6.64 -14.40 -8.48
C TYR A 28 -5.48 -14.68 -7.52
N SER A 29 -4.83 -13.65 -7.00
CA SER A 29 -3.77 -13.79 -6.03
C SER A 29 -4.35 -14.13 -4.67
N THR A 30 -3.87 -15.23 -4.10
CA THR A 30 -4.04 -15.53 -2.68
C THR A 30 -3.02 -14.82 -1.82
N SER A 31 -2.07 -14.08 -2.42
CA SER A 31 -1.05 -13.36 -1.68
C SER A 31 -1.64 -12.15 -0.98
N THR A 32 -1.40 -12.07 0.31
CA THR A 32 -1.67 -10.91 1.15
C THR A 32 -0.46 -9.97 1.26
N SER A 33 0.67 -10.33 0.65
CA SER A 33 1.89 -9.51 0.67
C SER A 33 1.76 -8.32 -0.26
N TYR A 34 2.06 -7.12 0.22
CA TYR A 34 2.22 -5.93 -0.61
C TYR A 34 3.50 -6.05 -1.46
N ASN A 35 3.40 -6.72 -2.61
CA ASN A 35 4.49 -6.94 -3.57
C ASN A 35 4.17 -6.41 -4.97
N PHE A 36 3.11 -5.60 -5.09
CA PHE A 36 2.75 -4.88 -6.30
C PHE A 36 2.69 -3.38 -6.00
N ASN A 37 3.77 -2.83 -5.47
CA ASN A 37 3.82 -1.46 -4.96
C ASN A 37 4.44 -0.52 -5.98
N ILE A 38 3.99 0.74 -5.97
CA ILE A 38 4.49 1.79 -6.86
C ILE A 38 4.62 3.11 -6.11
N CYS A 39 5.62 3.90 -6.49
CA CYS A 39 5.88 5.23 -5.94
C CYS A 39 6.32 6.13 -7.09
N LYS A 40 5.51 7.13 -7.47
CA LYS A 40 5.79 8.05 -8.58
C LYS A 40 5.56 9.48 -8.14
N GLN A 41 6.45 10.41 -8.45
CA GLN A 41 6.22 11.80 -8.05
C GLN A 41 5.21 12.49 -8.99
N GLU A 42 3.91 12.27 -8.77
CA GLU A 42 2.85 12.81 -9.63
C GLU A 42 2.14 14.03 -9.04
N TYR A 43 1.85 14.05 -7.73
CA TYR A 43 1.08 15.12 -7.10
C TYR A 43 1.80 15.78 -5.93
N TYR A 44 2.62 15.02 -5.20
CA TYR A 44 3.33 15.56 -4.06
C TYR A 44 4.56 16.38 -4.48
N GLU A 45 4.76 17.52 -3.81
CA GLU A 45 5.84 18.46 -4.12
C GLU A 45 7.25 17.89 -3.94
N LYS A 46 7.40 16.84 -3.13
CA LYS A 46 8.69 16.24 -2.77
C LYS A 46 8.75 14.78 -3.17
N LYS A 47 9.97 14.32 -3.48
CA LYS A 47 10.23 12.88 -3.69
C LYS A 47 9.98 12.10 -2.41
N ILE A 48 9.17 11.06 -2.53
CA ILE A 48 8.96 10.06 -1.46
C ILE A 48 10.04 8.97 -1.54
N ARG A 49 10.48 8.62 -2.75
CA ARG A 49 11.62 7.74 -3.06
C ARG A 49 12.48 8.34 -4.16
N ASP A 50 13.74 7.90 -4.23
CA ASP A 50 14.68 8.31 -5.29
C ASP A 50 14.34 7.72 -6.66
N THR A 51 13.69 6.55 -6.66
CA THR A 51 13.32 5.77 -7.85
C THR A 51 11.80 5.70 -8.01
N GLU A 52 11.33 5.65 -9.26
CA GLU A 52 9.90 5.57 -9.62
C GLU A 52 9.44 4.18 -10.10
N ASP A 53 10.21 3.16 -9.77
CA ASP A 53 9.98 1.76 -10.13
C ASP A 53 9.02 1.05 -9.17
N GLU A 54 8.58 -0.14 -9.59
CA GLU A 54 7.92 -1.07 -8.68
C GLU A 54 8.90 -1.52 -7.60
N PHE A 55 8.42 -1.62 -6.36
CA PHE A 55 9.27 -1.98 -5.23
C PHE A 55 8.62 -3.01 -4.31
N ASN A 56 9.46 -3.83 -3.69
CA ASN A 56 9.06 -4.75 -2.64
C ASN A 56 9.36 -4.14 -1.27
N ILE A 57 8.61 -4.59 -0.27
CA ILE A 57 8.82 -4.23 1.13
C ILE A 57 9.12 -5.51 1.88
N GLU A 58 10.24 -5.52 2.61
CA GLU A 58 10.61 -6.66 3.46
C GLU A 58 9.78 -6.65 4.75
N GLU A 59 9.69 -5.50 5.41
CA GLU A 59 8.97 -5.30 6.66
C GLU A 59 8.25 -3.95 6.68
N TYR A 60 7.04 -3.90 7.25
CA TYR A 60 6.28 -2.67 7.42
C TYR A 60 5.49 -2.68 8.73
N GLU A 61 5.32 -1.48 9.30
CA GLU A 61 4.48 -1.24 10.48
C GLU A 61 3.34 -0.28 10.10
N VAL A 62 2.11 -0.61 10.49
CA VAL A 62 0.93 0.23 10.26
C VAL A 62 0.42 0.76 11.60
N PHE A 63 0.43 2.09 11.75
CA PHE A 63 -0.09 2.77 12.93
C PHE A 63 -1.45 3.40 12.63
N GLN A 64 -2.49 2.94 13.32
CA GLN A 64 -3.83 3.52 13.22
C GLN A 64 -4.06 4.51 14.36
N LEU A 65 -4.28 5.78 14.01
CA LEU A 65 -4.72 6.79 14.97
C LEU A 65 -6.24 6.66 15.14
N ILE A 66 -6.69 6.34 16.36
CA ILE A 66 -8.11 6.27 16.69
C ILE A 66 -8.51 7.65 17.21
N ARG A 67 -9.50 8.29 16.57
CA ARG A 67 -10.16 9.47 17.13
C ARG A 67 -11.19 9.00 18.16
N ASN A 68 -11.10 9.59 19.36
CA ASN A 68 -12.10 9.42 20.41
C ASN A 68 -13.37 10.22 20.09
#